data_AF-A0A8W8K6D2-F1
#
_entry.id   AF-A0A8W8K6D2-F1
#
_cell.length_a   1.000
_cell.length_b   1.000
_cell.length_c   1.000
_cell.angle_alpha   90.00
_cell.angle_beta   90.00
_cell.angle_gamma   90.00
#
_symmetry.space_group_name_H-M   'P 1'
#
loop_
_entity.id
_entity.type
_entity.pdbx_description
1 polymer ?
#
loop_
_entity_poly.entity_id
_entity_poly.type
_entity_poly.pdbx_seq_one_letter_code
_entity_poly.pdbx_strand_id
1 'polypeptide(L)'
;MNSEVKSAGVRLNVVCPAFVDTDLIKEINDDNCLDVQKASKFIEMIGVVSKEVVVDCFMELVRDVNQNGAVVKCSKMDGTQYTSIEVKPVT
;
A
#
# COMPACT_ATOMS: atom_id res chain seq x y z
N MET A 1 -17.03 8.27 4.55
CA MET A 1 -16.75 7.55 5.81
C MET A 1 -18.07 7.10 6.40
N ASN A 2 -18.24 5.82 6.74
CA ASN A 2 -19.44 5.34 7.43
C ASN A 2 -19.60 6.11 8.76
N SER A 3 -20.81 6.61 9.03
CA SER A 3 -21.12 7.42 10.22
C SER A 3 -20.93 6.67 11.53
N GLU A 4 -21.21 5.37 11.56
CA GLU A 4 -21.04 4.49 12.73
C GLU A 4 -19.57 4.33 13.08
N VAL A 5 -18.71 4.21 12.06
CA VAL A 5 -17.26 4.09 12.25
C VAL A 5 -16.68 5.38 12.81
N LYS A 6 -17.18 6.53 12.33
CA LYS A 6 -16.78 7.84 12.83
C LYS A 6 -17.24 8.08 14.27
N SER A 7 -18.47 7.69 14.62
CA SER A 7 -18.99 7.85 16.00
C SER A 7 -18.34 6.89 17.01
N ALA A 8 -17.82 5.75 16.54
CA ALA A 8 -17.07 4.81 17.37
C ALA A 8 -15.63 5.26 17.69
N GLY A 9 -15.17 6.42 17.17
CA GLY A 9 -13.80 6.90 17.38
C GLY A 9 -12.73 6.14 16.59
N VAL A 10 -13.13 5.38 15.56
CA VAL A 10 -12.21 4.61 14.70
C VAL A 10 -11.64 5.50 13.60
N ARG A 11 -10.33 5.37 13.34
CA ARG A 11 -9.61 6.02 12.25
C ARG A 11 -9.33 5.03 11.13
N LEU A 12 -9.54 5.44 9.88
CA LEU A 12 -9.25 4.62 8.70
C LEU A 12 -8.15 5.28 7.89
N ASN A 13 -7.04 4.58 7.71
CA ASN A 13 -5.93 5.00 6.86
C ASN A 13 -5.50 3.82 6.00
N VAL A 14 -4.72 4.07 4.95
CA VAL A 14 -4.29 3.06 3.98
C VAL A 14 -2.78 3.13 3.78
N VAL A 15 -2.13 1.97 3.78
CA VAL A 15 -0.76 1.80 3.27
C VAL A 15 -0.84 1.09 1.92
N CYS A 16 -0.27 1.69 0.89
CA CYS A 16 -0.21 1.20 -0.49
C CYS A 16 1.24 0.95 -0.88
N PRO A 17 1.85 -0.17 -0.46
CA PRO A 17 3.19 -0.51 -0.87
C PRO A 17 3.25 -0.90 -2.36
N ALA A 18 4.40 -0.69 -2.98
CA ALA A 18 4.77 -1.34 -4.23
C ALA A 18 5.12 -2.83 -4.00
N PHE A 19 6.10 -3.40 -4.71
CA PHE A 19 6.54 -4.77 -4.45
C PHE A 19 7.31 -4.86 -3.13
N VAL A 20 6.89 -5.75 -2.23
CA VAL A 20 7.50 -5.94 -0.90
C VAL A 20 8.15 -7.33 -0.85
N ASP A 21 9.33 -7.44 -0.24
CA ASP A 21 10.01 -8.72 -0.01
C ASP A 21 9.22 -9.58 1.00
N THR A 22 8.22 -10.28 0.48
CA THR A 22 7.33 -11.19 1.19
C THR A 22 7.13 -12.45 0.34
N ASP A 23 6.49 -13.46 0.91
CA ASP A 23 6.23 -14.69 0.17
C ASP A 23 5.28 -14.45 -1.02
N LEU A 24 4.47 -13.38 -0.97
CA LEU A 24 3.60 -12.94 -2.07
C LEU A 24 4.38 -12.71 -3.39
N ILE A 25 5.60 -12.17 -3.33
CA ILE A 25 6.42 -11.98 -4.55
C ILE A 25 7.23 -13.22 -4.91
N LYS A 26 7.58 -14.05 -3.92
CA LYS A 26 8.41 -15.26 -4.10
C LYS A 26 7.62 -16.40 -4.72
N GLU A 27 6.31 -16.38 -4.49
CA GLU A 27 5.40 -17.42 -4.97
C GLU A 27 4.78 -17.07 -6.33
N ILE A 28 5.14 -15.94 -6.97
CA ILE A 28 4.61 -15.58 -8.31
C ILE A 28 4.94 -16.69 -9.32
N ASN A 29 3.91 -17.31 -9.86
CA ASN A 29 3.99 -18.39 -10.84
C ASN A 29 2.75 -18.39 -11.75
N ASP A 30 2.71 -19.29 -12.72
CA ASP A 30 1.63 -19.34 -13.72
C ASP A 30 0.26 -19.76 -13.13
N ASP A 31 0.23 -20.33 -11.92
CA ASP A 31 -1.02 -20.71 -11.24
C ASP A 31 -1.68 -19.52 -10.52
N ASN A 32 -0.90 -18.53 -10.10
CA ASN A 32 -1.39 -17.38 -9.31
C ASN A 32 -1.15 -16.01 -9.97
N CYS A 33 -0.51 -15.98 -11.14
CA CYS A 33 -0.24 -14.78 -11.89
C CYS A 33 -0.61 -14.97 -13.36
N LEU A 34 -1.45 -14.07 -13.90
CA LEU A 34 -1.89 -14.12 -15.29
C LEU A 34 -0.74 -13.90 -16.30
N ASP A 35 0.33 -13.21 -15.90
CA ASP A 35 1.47 -12.88 -16.75
C ASP A 35 2.74 -12.73 -15.91
N VAL A 36 3.38 -13.86 -15.62
CA VAL A 36 4.61 -13.92 -14.80
C VAL A 36 5.73 -13.09 -15.42
N GLN A 37 5.88 -13.11 -16.74
CA GLN A 37 6.94 -12.39 -17.44
C GLN A 37 6.80 -10.87 -17.27
N LYS A 38 5.57 -10.37 -17.38
CA LYS A 38 5.28 -8.95 -17.15
C LYS A 38 5.44 -8.58 -15.68
N ALA A 39 5.01 -9.44 -14.75
CA ALA A 39 5.22 -9.23 -13.31
C ALA A 39 6.72 -9.11 -12.98
N SER A 40 7.56 -10.04 -13.46
CA SER A 40 9.02 -10.00 -13.27
C SER A 40 9.64 -8.72 -13.80
N LYS A 41 9.27 -8.27 -15.01
CA LYS A 41 9.76 -7.00 -15.58
C LYS A 41 9.39 -5.79 -14.73
N PHE A 42 8.18 -5.75 -14.17
CA PHE A 42 7.79 -4.67 -13.27
C PHE A 42 8.56 -4.71 -11.95
N ILE A 43 8.76 -5.90 -11.38
CA ILE A 43 9.53 -6.09 -10.14
C ILE A 43 10.97 -5.63 -10.35
N GLU A 44 11.60 -5.99 -11.46
CA GLU A 44 12.96 -5.54 -11.80
C GLU A 44 13.04 -4.02 -11.97
N MET A 45 12.06 -3.43 -12.64
CA MET A 45 12.02 -1.99 -12.94
C MET A 45 11.74 -1.13 -11.70
N ILE A 46 10.73 -1.49 -10.91
CA ILE A 46 10.27 -0.72 -9.74
C ILE A 46 11.12 -1.04 -8.51
N GLY A 47 11.64 -2.26 -8.44
CA GLY A 47 12.37 -2.78 -7.30
C GLY A 47 11.46 -3.24 -6.16
N VAL A 48 12.10 -3.91 -5.20
CA VAL A 48 11.45 -4.50 -4.03
C VAL A 48 11.80 -3.70 -2.78
N VAL A 49 10.79 -3.30 -2.01
CA VAL A 49 10.95 -2.69 -0.68
C VAL A 49 11.02 -3.74 0.41
N SER A 50 11.71 -3.44 1.50
CA SER A 50 11.77 -4.33 2.65
C SER A 50 10.48 -4.26 3.48
N LYS A 51 10.24 -5.28 4.31
CA LYS A 51 9.05 -5.32 5.18
C LYS A 51 9.06 -4.19 6.21
N GLU A 52 10.25 -3.81 6.68
CA GLU A 52 10.47 -2.78 7.71
C GLU A 52 9.92 -1.42 7.26
N VAL A 53 10.10 -1.06 5.99
CA VAL A 53 9.52 0.18 5.44
C VAL A 53 8.00 0.20 5.55
N VAL A 54 7.34 -0.93 5.27
CA VAL A 54 5.87 -1.04 5.40
C VAL A 54 5.45 -0.95 6.86
N VAL A 55 6.20 -1.56 7.77
CA VAL A 55 5.97 -1.48 9.22
C VAL A 55 6.11 -0.05 9.71
N ASP A 56 7.13 0.69 9.28
CA ASP A 56 7.34 2.08 9.66
C ASP A 56 6.18 2.96 9.20
N CYS A 57 5.74 2.81 7.94
CA CYS A 57 4.56 3.51 7.41
C CYS A 57 3.31 3.20 8.23
N PHE A 58 3.09 1.92 8.56
CA PHE A 58 1.95 1.51 9.37
C PHE A 58 2.00 2.12 10.78
N MET A 59 3.17 2.07 11.42
CA MET A 59 3.36 2.59 12.77
C MET A 59 3.20 4.12 12.83
N GLU A 60 3.58 4.84 11.78
CA GLU A 60 3.31 6.27 11.65
C GLU A 60 1.80 6.56 11.68
N LEU A 61 1.01 5.85 10.87
CA LEU A 61 -0.46 6.00 10.84
C LEU A 61 -1.12 5.64 12.19
N VAL A 62 -0.57 4.64 12.89
CA VAL A 62 -1.06 4.23 14.22
C VAL A 62 -0.74 5.30 15.26
N ARG A 63 0.49 5.81 15.29
CA ARG A 63 0.98 6.75 16.31
C ARG A 63 0.42 8.16 16.14
N ASP A 64 0.19 8.61 14.91
CA ASP A 64 -0.45 9.91 14.68
C ASP A 64 -1.96 9.83 14.87
N VAL A 65 -2.42 10.26 16.04
CA VAL A 65 -3.85 10.25 16.42
C VAL A 65 -4.72 11.19 15.58
N ASN A 66 -4.12 12.13 14.85
CA ASN A 66 -4.86 13.08 14.01
C ASN A 66 -5.11 12.53 12.60
N GLN A 67 -4.43 11.46 12.20
CA GLN A 67 -4.60 10.90 10.85
C GLN A 67 -5.85 10.05 10.72
N ASN A 68 -6.75 10.49 9.87
CA ASN A 68 -7.96 9.78 9.47
C ASN A 68 -8.28 10.08 8.00
N GLY A 69 -8.21 9.06 7.16
CA GLY A 69 -8.36 9.14 5.70
C GLY A 69 -7.03 9.25 4.96
N ALA A 70 -5.90 9.08 5.63
CA ALA A 70 -4.59 9.17 5.00
C ALA A 70 -4.33 7.97 4.08
N VAL A 71 -3.64 8.22 2.96
CA VAL A 71 -3.15 7.18 2.06
C VAL A 71 -1.66 7.38 1.86
N VAL A 72 -0.89 6.40 2.31
CA VAL A 72 0.56 6.40 2.24
C VAL A 72 1.00 5.38 1.18
N LYS A 73 1.72 5.84 0.18
CA LYS A 73 2.43 4.99 -0.79
C LYS A 73 3.86 4.78 -0.32
N CYS A 74 4.40 3.58 -0.47
CA CYS A 74 5.82 3.33 -0.27
C CYS A 74 6.40 2.48 -1.39
N SER A 75 7.46 2.99 -2.04
CA SER A 75 8.16 2.32 -3.13
C SER A 75 9.68 2.46 -2.97
N LYS A 76 10.44 1.61 -3.67
CA LYS A 76 11.91 1.69 -3.63
C LYS A 76 12.44 2.93 -4.35
N MET A 77 11.77 3.35 -5.43
CA MET A 77 12.20 4.49 -6.25
C MET A 77 11.83 5.83 -5.61
N ASP A 78 10.62 5.95 -5.06
CA ASP A 78 10.03 7.23 -4.68
C ASP A 78 9.94 7.44 -3.16
N GLY A 79 10.32 6.42 -2.38
CA GLY A 79 10.22 6.42 -0.93
C GLY A 79 8.77 6.43 -0.45
N THR A 80 8.55 7.01 0.72
CA THR A 80 7.23 7.13 1.36
C THR A 80 6.57 8.46 1.01
N GLN A 81 5.33 8.42 0.52
CA GLN A 81 4.60 9.59 0.07
C GLN A 81 3.12 9.53 0.45
N TYR A 82 2.56 10.66 0.87
CA TYR A 82 1.12 10.81 1.05
C TYR A 82 0.45 11.16 -0.28
N THR A 83 -0.72 10.59 -0.52
CA THR A 83 -1.52 10.83 -1.74
C THR A 83 -3.00 11.00 -1.38
N SER A 84 -3.73 11.65 -2.27
CA SER A 84 -5.19 11.62 -2.26
C SER A 84 -5.71 10.55 -3.21
N ILE A 85 -6.90 9.99 -2.91
CA ILE A 85 -7.62 9.11 -3.84
C ILE A 85 -8.44 10.01 -4.75
N GLU A 86 -8.19 9.94 -6.07
CA GLU A 86 -9.06 10.58 -7.06
C GLU A 86 -10.33 9.75 -7.22
N VAL A 87 -11.48 10.33 -6.85
CA VAL A 87 -12.78 9.69 -7.03
C VAL A 87 -13.33 10.09 -8.39
N LYS A 88 -13.34 9.16 -9.35
CA LYS A 88 -14.10 9.34 -10.59
C LYS A 88 -15.58 9.06 -10.30
N PRO A 89 -16.52 9.90 -10.77
CA PRO A 89 -17.94 9.62 -10.66
C PRO A 89 -18.26 8.27 -11.29
N VAL A 90 -19.01 7.43 -10.59
CA VAL A 90 -19.58 6.22 -11.18
C VAL A 90 -20.73 6.69 -12.10
N THR A 91 -20.52 6.60 -13.40
CA THR A 91 -21.57 6.80 -14.42
C THR A 91 -22.52 5.62 -14.48
#